data_AF-A0A955NTN1-F1
#
_entry.id   AF-A0A955NTN1-F1
#
_cell.length_a   1.000
_cell.length_b   1.000
_cell.length_c   1.000
_cell.angle_alpha   90.00
_cell.angle_beta   90.00
_cell.angle_gamma   90.00
#
_symmetry.space_group_name_H-M   'P 1'
#
loop_
_entity.id
_entity.type
_entity.pdbx_description
1 polymer ?
#
loop_
_entity_poly.entity_id
_entity_poly.type
_entity_poly.pdbx_seq_one_letter_code
_entity_poly.pdbx_strand_id
1 'polypeptide(L)'
;GLPDISLPCSVGIIYQQATRLDPSKISVQTIDPTKAHSVDLEELSGDMNVEPLGGDVAFPDLPPHLASRLRYNPIQEELTFFGLYVDQDLGEDYFLPNVFSDSEAQIMKDLEGADQAFRDAIDELQMIAADDLVFSETETELDRLALSAGVATGDGYVVLAMQNSETVCDPALPISLEIIRVTCPLAEGQIAVIPASCVFDEKLTLKHTNDLAGQTDDYVFEWATQPAVGGLIPDRPTGQGGDGWVSYPGGTGEGVTFITIEGPGLFTLSDNWFSMRYRPASASDVVCATNDTWSRWTQPQLAEGWVKRVLAGINPFDQRFEDLSDPTRTINTQVNMISQAGPRWEGSVALNCDSVDDFGLIEIYETVYQRAVDLSIGAPIPVDYPPANDALLLVSSKLADLYGLLGNEAFADASDPTISFGISSDETFLQAVTSVHAFENMTSSLTEEELALLRGRDDRLAPPVTTPPVYNRLVWNFSRDLGEVA
;
A
#
# COMPACT_ATOMS: atom_id res chain seq x y z
N GLY A 1 20.83 14.05 20.00
CA GLY A 1 19.53 13.58 19.50
C GLY A 1 18.52 13.76 20.59
N LEU A 2 17.25 13.49 20.29
CA LEU A 2 16.27 13.25 21.35
C LEU A 2 16.67 11.99 22.12
N PRO A 3 16.36 11.91 23.43
CA PRO A 3 16.62 10.71 24.21
C PRO A 3 15.75 9.56 23.70
N ASP A 4 16.32 8.36 23.67
CA ASP A 4 15.55 7.15 23.40
C ASP A 4 14.79 6.75 24.67
N ILE A 5 13.46 6.81 24.59
CA ILE A 5 12.53 6.52 25.68
C ILE A 5 11.87 5.14 25.53
N SER A 6 12.19 4.39 24.49
CA SER A 6 11.58 3.09 24.19
C SER A 6 12.23 1.92 24.95
N LEU A 7 13.52 2.03 25.24
CA LEU A 7 14.30 0.99 25.91
C LEU A 7 14.24 1.01 27.45
N PRO A 8 14.15 2.18 28.13
CA PRO A 8 14.03 2.21 29.58
C PRO A 8 12.75 1.52 30.06
N CYS A 9 12.84 0.75 31.15
CA CYS A 9 11.67 0.10 31.78
C CYS A 9 10.61 1.08 32.33
N SER A 10 10.96 2.36 32.49
CA SER A 10 10.02 3.45 32.79
C SER A 10 10.64 4.79 32.42
N VAL A 11 9.80 5.77 32.09
CA VAL A 11 10.21 7.16 31.93
C VAL A 11 9.19 8.04 32.64
N GLY A 12 9.66 8.83 33.61
CA GLY A 12 8.82 9.77 34.35
C GLY A 12 9.18 11.22 34.06
N ILE A 13 8.18 12.10 33.99
CA ILE A 13 8.39 13.54 33.84
C ILE A 13 8.50 14.17 35.23
N ILE A 14 9.73 14.40 35.72
CA ILE A 14 9.96 14.90 37.08
C ILE A 14 9.93 16.43 37.19
N TYR A 15 10.10 17.14 36.07
CA TYR A 15 10.05 18.60 36.04
C TYR A 15 9.63 19.12 34.68
N GLN A 16 8.71 20.09 34.67
CA GLN A 16 8.40 20.92 33.52
C GLN A 16 8.48 22.40 33.92
N GLN A 17 9.27 23.18 33.18
CA GLN A 17 9.43 24.61 33.46
C GLN A 17 8.12 25.38 33.28
N ALA A 18 7.33 25.04 32.26
CA ALA A 18 6.02 25.64 32.00
C ALA A 18 5.10 25.50 33.23
N THR A 19 4.89 24.27 33.70
CA THR A 19 4.06 23.96 34.88
C THR A 19 4.60 24.64 36.15
N ARG A 20 5.92 24.75 36.28
CA ARG A 20 6.54 25.42 37.43
C ARG A 20 6.25 26.92 37.46
N LEU A 21 6.17 27.57 36.30
CA LEU A 21 5.88 29.00 36.14
C LEU A 21 4.38 29.28 36.21
N ASP A 22 3.58 28.41 35.59
CA ASP A 22 2.12 28.46 35.57
C ASP A 22 1.56 27.04 35.67
N PRO A 23 0.92 26.65 36.80
CA PRO A 23 0.41 25.30 36.98
C PRO A 23 -0.63 24.84 35.96
N SER A 24 -1.23 25.77 35.19
CA SER A 24 -2.17 25.44 34.12
C SER A 24 -1.49 25.04 32.80
N LYS A 25 -0.15 25.18 32.70
CA LYS A 25 0.61 24.93 31.49
C LYS A 25 1.45 23.67 31.57
N ILE A 26 1.58 22.97 30.45
CA ILE A 26 2.42 21.81 30.26
C ILE A 26 3.26 21.98 28.98
N SER A 27 4.42 21.34 28.92
CA SER A 27 5.30 21.35 27.75
C SER A 27 5.24 20.02 26.99
N VAL A 28 5.09 18.91 27.70
CA VAL A 28 4.99 17.56 27.13
C VAL A 28 4.05 16.68 27.96
N GLN A 29 3.59 15.60 27.35
CA GLN A 29 2.87 14.51 28.01
C GLN A 29 3.40 13.15 27.53
N THR A 30 3.32 12.15 28.40
CA THR A 30 3.54 10.74 28.04
C THR A 30 2.25 10.13 27.54
N ILE A 31 2.31 9.38 26.46
CA ILE A 31 1.17 8.67 25.86
C ILE A 31 1.53 7.21 25.61
N ASP A 32 0.52 6.34 25.58
CA ASP A 32 0.62 4.99 25.02
C ASP A 32 -0.15 4.94 23.69
N PRO A 33 0.53 5.13 22.55
CA PRO A 33 -0.13 5.27 21.27
C PRO A 33 -0.42 3.95 20.58
N THR A 34 -0.05 2.78 21.13
CA THR A 34 -0.21 1.47 20.47
C THR A 34 -1.12 0.49 21.19
N LYS A 35 -1.49 0.78 22.45
CA LYS A 35 -2.46 0.00 23.21
C LYS A 35 -3.78 -0.19 22.43
N ALA A 36 -4.21 -1.45 22.30
CA ALA A 36 -5.45 -1.80 21.64
C ALA A 36 -6.67 -1.52 22.53
N HIS A 37 -7.76 -1.07 21.92
CA HIS A 37 -9.05 -0.88 22.60
C HIS A 37 -10.12 -1.74 21.93
N SER A 38 -10.86 -2.52 22.73
CA SER A 38 -11.94 -3.38 22.28
C SER A 38 -13.28 -2.93 22.86
N VAL A 39 -14.35 -3.12 22.11
CA VAL A 39 -15.75 -2.97 22.54
C VAL A 39 -16.54 -4.18 22.09
N ASP A 40 -17.50 -4.61 22.92
CA ASP A 40 -18.39 -5.73 22.61
C ASP A 40 -19.27 -5.42 21.39
N LEU A 41 -19.30 -6.32 20.41
CA LEU A 41 -20.16 -6.29 19.24
C LEU A 41 -20.58 -7.72 18.89
N GLU A 42 -21.82 -8.09 19.23
CA GLU A 42 -22.32 -9.48 19.10
C GLU A 42 -22.21 -10.04 17.67
N GLU A 43 -22.53 -9.24 16.65
CA GLU A 43 -22.48 -9.66 15.26
C GLU A 43 -22.24 -8.46 14.33
N LEU A 44 -21.51 -8.67 13.24
CA LEU A 44 -21.46 -7.72 12.13
C LEU A 44 -22.68 -7.87 11.23
N SER A 45 -23.16 -6.74 10.71
CA SER A 45 -24.20 -6.74 9.68
C SER A 45 -23.73 -7.54 8.45
N GLY A 46 -24.54 -8.51 8.02
CA GLY A 46 -24.24 -9.35 6.85
C GLY A 46 -24.21 -8.61 5.50
N ASP A 47 -24.64 -7.34 5.48
CA ASP A 47 -24.56 -6.47 4.31
C ASP A 47 -23.21 -5.75 4.21
N MET A 48 -22.35 -5.82 5.24
CA MET A 48 -21.03 -5.20 5.21
C MET A 48 -20.05 -6.01 4.36
N ASN A 49 -19.31 -5.30 3.52
CA ASN A 49 -18.20 -5.89 2.77
C ASN A 49 -17.00 -6.07 3.70
N VAL A 50 -16.58 -7.34 3.87
CA VAL A 50 -15.53 -7.71 4.81
C VAL A 50 -14.67 -8.84 4.25
N GLU A 51 -13.41 -8.87 4.69
CA GLU A 51 -12.43 -9.87 4.28
C GLU A 51 -11.84 -10.60 5.49
N PRO A 52 -11.64 -11.93 5.44
CA PRO A 52 -11.00 -12.66 6.53
C PRO A 52 -9.52 -12.28 6.62
N LEU A 53 -9.02 -12.08 7.85
CA LEU A 53 -7.62 -11.78 8.10
C LEU A 53 -7.16 -12.41 9.42
N GLY A 54 -6.38 -13.49 9.37
CA GLY A 54 -5.71 -14.05 10.55
C GLY A 54 -6.64 -14.55 11.68
N GLY A 55 -7.91 -14.86 11.37
CA GLY A 55 -8.93 -15.24 12.34
C GLY A 55 -9.87 -14.10 12.75
N ASP A 56 -9.47 -12.86 12.47
CA ASP A 56 -10.31 -11.68 12.53
C ASP A 56 -10.90 -11.37 11.15
N VAL A 57 -11.69 -10.31 11.11
CA VAL A 57 -12.34 -9.75 9.94
C VAL A 57 -11.86 -8.32 9.74
N ALA A 58 -11.45 -7.99 8.51
CA ALA A 58 -10.99 -6.68 8.08
C ALA A 58 -12.01 -5.99 7.17
N PHE A 59 -11.88 -4.66 7.07
CA PHE A 59 -12.79 -3.78 6.33
C PHE A 59 -12.07 -3.17 5.11
N PRO A 60 -12.13 -3.81 3.93
CA PRO A 60 -11.40 -3.38 2.73
C PRO A 60 -11.88 -2.02 2.20
N ASP A 61 -13.12 -1.64 2.48
CA ASP A 61 -13.68 -0.37 2.03
C ASP A 61 -13.14 0.85 2.79
N LEU A 62 -12.51 0.64 3.95
CA LEU A 62 -11.86 1.73 4.68
C LEU A 62 -10.60 2.24 3.96
N PRO A 63 -10.24 3.52 4.17
CA PRO A 63 -8.93 4.02 3.79
C PRO A 63 -7.79 3.21 4.42
N PRO A 64 -6.63 3.05 3.74
CA PRO A 64 -5.52 2.22 4.20
C PRO A 64 -5.09 2.39 5.67
N HIS A 65 -5.09 3.62 6.17
CA HIS A 65 -4.71 3.92 7.56
C HIS A 65 -5.74 3.44 8.60
N LEU A 66 -7.02 3.31 8.25
CA LEU A 66 -8.08 2.75 9.12
C LEU A 66 -8.22 1.25 8.88
N ALA A 67 -8.11 0.80 7.63
CA ALA A 67 -8.15 -0.60 7.23
C ALA A 67 -7.01 -1.43 7.86
N SER A 68 -5.92 -0.82 8.29
CA SER A 68 -4.85 -1.49 9.05
C SER A 68 -5.10 -1.56 10.57
N ARG A 69 -6.02 -0.73 11.08
CA ARG A 69 -6.21 -0.50 12.53
C ARG A 69 -7.55 -0.97 13.09
N LEU A 70 -8.58 -1.20 12.28
CA LEU A 70 -9.88 -1.69 12.75
C LEU A 70 -10.05 -3.18 12.41
N ARG A 71 -10.32 -4.02 13.40
CA ARG A 71 -10.60 -5.46 13.22
C ARG A 71 -11.84 -5.86 13.99
N TYR A 72 -12.56 -6.84 13.48
CA TYR A 72 -13.63 -7.50 14.21
C TYR A 72 -13.29 -8.97 14.45
N ASN A 73 -13.43 -9.44 15.69
CA ASN A 73 -13.23 -10.84 16.04
C ASN A 73 -14.58 -11.55 16.18
N PRO A 74 -14.95 -12.47 15.27
CA PRO A 74 -16.24 -13.16 15.31
C PRO A 74 -16.35 -14.24 16.42
N ILE A 75 -15.25 -14.58 17.10
CA ILE A 75 -15.22 -15.57 18.18
C ILE A 75 -15.38 -14.89 19.54
N GLN A 76 -14.69 -13.76 19.72
CA GLN A 76 -14.76 -12.95 20.93
C GLN A 76 -15.96 -12.00 20.90
N GLU A 77 -16.57 -11.78 19.74
CA GLU A 77 -17.66 -10.82 19.55
C GLU A 77 -17.21 -9.41 19.95
N GLU A 78 -16.01 -9.02 19.49
CA GLU A 78 -15.36 -7.75 19.85
C GLU A 78 -14.92 -7.00 18.59
N LEU A 79 -15.14 -5.69 18.59
CA LEU A 79 -14.56 -4.74 17.64
C LEU A 79 -13.35 -4.07 18.29
N THR A 80 -12.18 -4.19 17.66
CA THR A 80 -10.90 -3.72 18.22
C THR A 80 -10.27 -2.66 17.31
N PHE A 81 -9.80 -1.58 17.91
CA PHE A 81 -8.98 -0.57 17.27
C PHE A 81 -7.56 -0.59 17.84
N PHE A 82 -6.56 -0.65 16.94
CA PHE A 82 -5.15 -0.74 17.30
C PHE A 82 -4.42 0.56 16.97
N GLY A 83 -3.48 0.94 17.83
CA GLY A 83 -2.42 1.86 17.42
C GLY A 83 -1.22 1.10 16.87
N LEU A 84 -0.50 1.72 15.93
CA LEU A 84 0.62 1.08 15.23
C LEU A 84 1.86 1.98 15.28
N TYR A 85 3.01 1.38 15.55
CA TYR A 85 4.30 2.00 15.27
C TYR A 85 4.80 1.53 13.91
N VAL A 86 5.10 2.48 13.02
CA VAL A 86 5.63 2.19 11.70
C VAL A 86 7.09 2.64 11.65
N ASP A 87 7.97 1.64 11.59
CA ASP A 87 9.40 1.80 11.30
C ASP A 87 9.55 1.96 9.78
N GLN A 88 10.07 3.12 9.35
CA GLN A 88 10.21 3.40 7.92
C GLN A 88 11.63 3.07 7.46
N ASP A 89 11.75 2.28 6.39
CA ASP A 89 13.03 2.06 5.72
C ASP A 89 13.68 3.38 5.26
N LEU A 90 12.84 4.34 4.87
CA LEU A 90 13.22 5.68 4.41
C LEU A 90 12.23 6.72 4.96
N GLY A 91 12.73 7.65 5.77
CA GLY A 91 11.92 8.74 6.31
C GLY A 91 12.05 8.85 7.82
N GLU A 92 11.05 9.46 8.43
CA GLU A 92 10.87 9.50 9.88
C GLU A 92 9.86 8.44 10.29
N ASP A 93 10.24 7.59 11.25
CA ASP A 93 9.31 6.69 11.93
C ASP A 93 8.13 7.47 12.50
N TYR A 94 6.96 6.86 12.48
CA TYR A 94 5.74 7.51 12.94
C TYR A 94 4.80 6.53 13.64
N PHE A 95 3.96 7.09 14.49
CA PHE A 95 2.88 6.36 15.13
C PHE A 95 1.58 6.62 14.38
N LEU A 96 0.77 5.61 14.16
CA LEU A 96 -0.67 5.76 14.00
C LEU A 96 -1.27 5.57 15.40
N PRO A 97 -1.64 6.65 16.11
CA PRO A 97 -2.15 6.50 17.47
C PRO A 97 -3.39 5.60 17.48
N ASN A 98 -3.61 4.96 18.63
CA ASN A 98 -4.81 4.23 19.00
C ASN A 98 -6.05 5.13 19.19
N VAL A 99 -5.98 6.40 18.81
CA VAL A 99 -7.10 7.35 18.72
C VAL A 99 -7.38 7.75 17.27
N PHE A 100 -8.60 8.21 17.02
CA PHE A 100 -9.04 8.69 15.72
C PHE A 100 -9.95 9.92 15.87
N SER A 101 -9.90 10.80 14.87
CA SER A 101 -10.66 12.04 14.79
C SER A 101 -12.16 11.80 14.55
N ASP A 102 -12.97 12.84 14.77
CA ASP A 102 -14.40 12.81 14.43
C ASP A 102 -14.63 12.51 12.94
N SER A 103 -13.74 12.98 12.07
CA SER A 103 -13.82 12.70 10.64
C SER A 103 -13.55 11.22 10.34
N GLU A 104 -12.55 10.61 10.98
CA GLU A 104 -12.27 9.17 10.84
C GLU A 104 -13.40 8.32 11.40
N ALA A 105 -13.98 8.72 12.55
CA ALA A 105 -15.16 8.06 13.13
C ALA A 105 -16.34 8.06 12.15
N GLN A 106 -16.57 9.20 11.49
CA GLN A 106 -17.63 9.32 10.48
C GLN A 106 -17.38 8.43 9.26
N ILE A 107 -16.14 8.35 8.78
CA ILE A 107 -15.75 7.43 7.68
C ILE A 107 -16.08 5.98 8.04
N MET A 108 -15.75 5.55 9.26
CA MET A 108 -16.06 4.19 9.72
C MET A 108 -17.58 3.95 9.81
N LYS A 109 -18.33 4.91 10.35
CA LYS A 109 -19.80 4.82 10.48
C LYS A 109 -20.54 4.87 9.14
N ASP A 110 -19.94 5.45 8.11
CA ASP A 110 -20.51 5.57 6.78
C ASP A 110 -20.19 4.39 5.86
N LEU A 111 -19.50 3.36 6.37
CA LEU A 111 -19.33 2.10 5.65
C LEU A 111 -20.67 1.54 5.16
N GLU A 112 -20.66 1.05 3.92
CA GLU A 112 -21.85 0.43 3.33
C GLU A 112 -22.24 -0.81 4.13
N GLY A 113 -23.53 -0.92 4.48
CA GLY A 113 -24.05 -2.01 5.31
C GLY A 113 -23.89 -1.80 6.83
N ALA A 114 -23.22 -0.72 7.29
CA ALA A 114 -23.04 -0.44 8.72
C ALA A 114 -24.37 -0.12 9.42
N ASP A 115 -24.75 -0.97 10.37
CA ASP A 115 -25.97 -0.86 11.17
C ASP A 115 -25.78 0.02 12.41
N GLN A 116 -26.82 0.15 13.24
CA GLN A 116 -26.74 1.01 14.43
C GLN A 116 -25.81 0.44 15.50
N ALA A 117 -25.75 -0.89 15.66
CA ALA A 117 -24.88 -1.52 16.64
C ALA A 117 -23.41 -1.24 16.34
N PHE A 118 -23.00 -1.37 15.07
CA PHE A 118 -21.66 -1.01 14.65
C PHE A 118 -21.36 0.49 14.88
N ARG A 119 -22.30 1.39 14.57
CA ARG A 119 -22.11 2.83 14.78
C ARG A 119 -21.94 3.18 16.27
N ASP A 120 -22.73 2.56 17.13
CA ASP A 120 -22.65 2.74 18.59
C ASP A 120 -21.31 2.19 19.13
N ALA A 121 -20.84 1.05 18.61
CA ALA A 121 -19.54 0.48 18.98
C ALA A 121 -18.37 1.40 18.58
N ILE A 122 -18.43 2.07 17.42
CA ILE A 122 -17.44 3.07 17.01
C ILE A 122 -17.46 4.28 17.95
N ASP A 123 -18.64 4.75 18.36
CA ASP A 123 -18.77 5.84 19.35
C ASP A 123 -18.15 5.46 20.69
N GLU A 124 -18.39 4.24 21.16
CA GLU A 124 -17.80 3.73 22.40
C GLU A 124 -16.29 3.59 22.31
N LEU A 125 -15.77 3.03 21.21
CA LEU A 125 -14.32 2.93 20.96
C LEU A 125 -13.66 4.31 20.94
N GLN A 126 -14.28 5.31 20.32
CA GLN A 126 -13.74 6.67 20.27
C GLN A 126 -13.60 7.28 21.67
N MET A 127 -14.59 7.06 22.54
CA MET A 127 -14.55 7.55 23.92
C MET A 127 -13.45 6.85 24.74
N ILE A 128 -13.35 5.52 24.66
CA ILE A 128 -12.35 4.74 25.39
C ILE A 128 -10.94 5.14 24.94
N ALA A 129 -10.72 5.20 23.63
CA ALA A 129 -9.43 5.55 23.05
C ALA A 129 -8.96 6.96 23.50
N ALA A 130 -9.88 7.93 23.55
CA ALA A 130 -9.55 9.29 23.98
C ALA A 130 -9.20 9.39 25.48
N ASP A 131 -9.80 8.57 26.34
CA ASP A 131 -9.55 8.58 27.79
C ASP A 131 -8.23 7.87 28.14
N ASP A 132 -7.93 6.76 27.45
CA ASP A 132 -6.79 5.89 27.76
C ASP A 132 -5.46 6.30 27.09
N LEU A 133 -5.45 7.31 26.20
CA LEU A 133 -4.24 7.69 25.45
C LEU A 133 -3.12 8.22 26.37
N VAL A 134 -3.47 8.96 27.42
CA VAL A 134 -2.49 9.61 28.31
C VAL A 134 -2.00 8.59 29.32
N PHE A 135 -0.73 8.21 29.21
CA PHE A 135 -0.12 7.24 30.12
C PHE A 135 0.05 7.83 31.52
N SER A 136 -0.43 7.10 32.53
CA SER A 136 -0.22 7.40 33.95
C SER A 136 0.83 6.47 34.57
N GLU A 137 1.75 6.99 35.39
CA GLU A 137 2.79 6.21 36.08
C GLU A 137 2.23 5.12 37.04
N THR A 138 0.93 5.14 37.32
CA THR A 138 0.23 4.10 38.11
C THR A 138 -0.22 2.90 37.29
N GLU A 139 -0.17 2.97 35.96
CA GLU A 139 -0.57 1.89 35.07
C GLU A 139 0.48 0.79 35.01
N THR A 140 0.01 -0.45 35.01
CA THR A 140 0.85 -1.65 34.98
C THR A 140 0.92 -2.31 33.61
N GLU A 141 0.04 -1.89 32.69
CA GLU A 141 -0.04 -2.39 31.31
C GLU A 141 0.30 -1.23 30.39
N LEU A 142 1.52 -1.27 29.85
CA LEU A 142 2.05 -0.33 28.87
C LEU A 142 2.49 -1.17 27.66
N ASP A 143 2.01 -0.84 26.47
CA ASP A 143 2.48 -1.47 25.25
C ASP A 143 3.72 -0.72 24.73
N ARG A 144 3.59 0.58 24.46
CA ARG A 144 4.74 1.44 24.12
C ARG A 144 4.63 2.83 24.72
N LEU A 145 5.74 3.32 25.27
CA LEU A 145 5.80 4.68 25.79
C LEU A 145 6.26 5.66 24.70
N ALA A 146 5.47 6.70 24.46
CA ALA A 146 5.85 7.83 23.64
C ALA A 146 5.75 9.15 24.43
N LEU A 147 6.55 10.13 24.02
CA LEU A 147 6.56 11.47 24.61
C LEU A 147 6.13 12.48 23.54
N SER A 148 4.99 13.13 23.77
CA SER A 148 4.43 14.08 22.82
C SER A 148 4.51 15.51 23.35
N ALA A 149 4.83 16.44 22.44
CA ALA A 149 4.69 17.88 22.64
C ALA A 149 3.43 18.45 21.95
N GLY A 150 2.53 17.60 21.44
CA GLY A 150 1.33 18.00 20.71
C GLY A 150 0.35 18.85 21.54
N VAL A 151 0.32 18.66 22.85
CA VAL A 151 -0.52 19.42 23.80
C VAL A 151 0.22 20.59 24.48
N ALA A 152 1.41 20.95 24.00
CA ALA A 152 2.23 21.93 24.70
C ALA A 152 1.49 23.27 24.82
N THR A 153 1.29 23.78 26.05
CA THR A 153 0.68 25.08 26.38
C THR A 153 1.70 26.07 27.01
N GLY A 154 2.89 25.60 27.39
CA GLY A 154 4.06 26.44 27.69
C GLY A 154 5.40 25.89 27.15
N ASP A 155 6.31 26.77 26.74
CA ASP A 155 7.67 26.42 26.34
C ASP A 155 8.61 26.33 27.55
N GLY A 156 9.74 25.62 27.39
CA GLY A 156 10.76 25.55 28.44
C GLY A 156 11.46 24.20 28.53
N TYR A 157 12.24 24.05 29.60
CA TYR A 157 12.98 22.82 29.89
C TYR A 157 12.09 21.76 30.55
N VAL A 158 12.26 20.53 30.12
CA VAL A 158 11.65 19.33 30.71
C VAL A 158 12.77 18.38 31.15
N VAL A 159 12.63 17.82 32.34
CA VAL A 159 13.54 16.79 32.86
C VAL A 159 12.82 15.47 32.92
N LEU A 160 13.36 14.49 32.21
CA LEU A 160 12.91 13.11 32.17
C LEU A 160 13.80 12.28 33.08
N ALA A 161 13.20 11.39 33.88
CA ALA A 161 13.91 10.40 34.68
C ALA A 161 13.65 9.01 34.11
N MET A 162 14.71 8.37 33.63
CA MET A 162 14.67 7.01 33.07
C MET A 162 14.85 5.99 34.19
N GLN A 163 14.10 4.89 34.13
CA GLN A 163 14.18 3.77 35.07
C GLN A 163 13.84 4.16 36.52
N ASN A 164 12.96 5.14 36.71
CA ASN A 164 12.61 5.71 38.02
C ASN A 164 11.42 5.02 38.72
N SER A 165 10.78 4.04 38.08
CA SER A 165 9.68 3.28 38.70
C SER A 165 10.18 2.30 39.77
N GLU A 166 9.63 2.38 40.98
CA GLU A 166 9.92 1.42 42.07
C GLU A 166 9.16 0.08 41.91
N THR A 167 8.16 0.02 41.03
CA THR A 167 7.26 -1.13 40.87
C THR A 167 7.53 -1.94 39.60
N VAL A 168 7.93 -1.28 38.52
CA VAL A 168 8.10 -1.89 37.19
C VAL A 168 9.57 -2.20 36.89
N CYS A 169 10.50 -1.37 37.38
CA CYS A 169 11.93 -1.53 37.10
C CYS A 169 12.64 -2.38 38.16
N ASP A 170 13.71 -3.08 37.74
CA ASP A 170 14.66 -3.70 38.68
C ASP A 170 15.38 -2.59 39.46
N PRO A 171 15.31 -2.58 40.82
CA PRO A 171 15.97 -1.58 41.65
C PRO A 171 17.51 -1.53 41.50
N ALA A 172 18.13 -2.53 40.87
CA ALA A 172 19.55 -2.54 40.57
C ALA A 172 19.93 -1.69 39.34
N LEU A 173 18.96 -1.30 38.52
CA LEU A 173 19.19 -0.51 37.32
C LEU A 173 19.50 0.97 37.66
N PRO A 174 20.49 1.60 36.99
CA PRO A 174 20.84 2.98 37.27
C PRO A 174 19.80 3.96 36.70
N ILE A 175 19.32 4.88 37.53
CA ILE A 175 18.48 6.01 37.10
C ILE A 175 19.35 7.01 36.32
N SER A 176 18.88 7.43 35.14
CA SER A 176 19.48 8.51 34.37
C SER A 176 18.50 9.67 34.19
N LEU A 177 19.04 10.89 34.08
CA LEU A 177 18.25 12.09 33.85
C LEU A 177 18.58 12.67 32.48
N GLU A 178 17.54 12.93 31.69
CA GLU A 178 17.66 13.58 30.39
C GLU A 178 16.93 14.92 30.42
N ILE A 179 17.53 15.95 29.82
CA ILE A 179 16.96 17.29 29.77
C ILE A 179 16.69 17.65 28.33
N ILE A 180 15.43 17.90 28.02
CA ILE A 180 14.98 18.39 26.71
C ILE A 180 14.42 19.80 26.84
N ARG A 181 14.30 20.50 25.72
CA ARG A 181 13.70 21.84 25.67
C ARG A 181 12.65 21.90 24.57
N VAL A 182 11.43 22.25 24.95
CA VAL A 182 10.34 22.56 24.02
C VAL A 182 10.46 24.03 23.62
N THR A 183 10.43 24.32 22.32
CA THR A 183 10.65 25.67 21.76
C THR A 183 9.94 25.81 20.41
N CYS A 184 9.76 27.05 19.96
CA CYS A 184 9.31 27.41 18.62
C CYS A 184 10.46 27.41 17.59
N PRO A 185 10.17 27.31 16.28
CA PRO A 185 8.86 27.20 15.61
C PRO A 185 8.23 25.80 15.70
N LEU A 186 6.98 25.66 15.20
CA LEU A 186 6.33 24.34 15.04
C LEU A 186 7.22 23.39 14.22
N ALA A 187 7.23 22.12 14.62
CA ALA A 187 7.95 21.08 13.90
C ALA A 187 7.40 20.96 12.47
N GLU A 188 8.29 20.80 11.49
CA GLU A 188 7.87 20.60 10.10
C GLU A 188 7.21 19.21 9.93
N GLY A 189 7.84 18.18 10.48
CA GLY A 189 7.50 16.79 10.22
C GLY A 189 7.74 16.40 8.76
N GLN A 190 7.21 15.25 8.38
CA GLN A 190 7.28 14.71 7.02
C GLN A 190 5.90 14.19 6.61
N ILE A 191 5.76 13.81 5.34
CA ILE A 191 4.58 13.10 4.85
C ILE A 191 4.95 11.64 4.69
N ALA A 192 4.25 10.77 5.40
CA ALA A 192 4.32 9.33 5.23
C ALA A 192 3.29 8.85 4.19
N VAL A 193 3.68 7.88 3.38
CA VAL A 193 2.82 7.22 2.39
C VAL A 193 2.39 5.87 2.94
N ILE A 194 1.08 5.65 3.01
CA ILE A 194 0.46 4.43 3.54
C ILE A 194 -0.27 3.75 2.37
N PRO A 195 0.35 2.74 1.73
CA PRO A 195 -0.31 1.96 0.70
C PRO A 195 -1.41 1.08 1.30
N ALA A 196 -2.40 0.71 0.47
CA ALA A 196 -3.34 -0.34 0.83
C ALA A 196 -2.60 -1.68 1.03
N SER A 197 -3.15 -2.55 1.89
CA SER A 197 -2.62 -3.90 2.08
C SER A 197 -2.67 -4.73 0.80
N CYS A 198 -3.73 -4.53 -0.01
CA CYS A 198 -3.83 -5.14 -1.31
C CYS A 198 -3.20 -4.28 -2.39
N VAL A 199 -2.24 -4.84 -3.14
CA VAL A 199 -1.53 -4.14 -4.23
C VAL A 199 -2.44 -3.65 -5.35
N PHE A 200 -3.58 -4.31 -5.55
CA PHE A 200 -4.56 -3.95 -6.58
C PHE A 200 -5.50 -2.83 -6.15
N ASP A 201 -5.53 -2.49 -4.87
CA ASP A 201 -6.36 -1.39 -4.39
C ASP A 201 -5.82 -0.06 -4.91
N GLU A 202 -6.73 0.72 -5.47
CA GLU A 202 -6.47 2.03 -6.04
C GLU A 202 -6.19 3.07 -4.94
N LYS A 203 -6.57 2.79 -3.68
CA LYS A 203 -6.40 3.67 -2.53
C LYS A 203 -4.94 3.88 -2.15
N LEU A 204 -4.63 5.13 -1.80
CA LEU A 204 -3.34 5.53 -1.21
C LEU A 204 -3.60 6.59 -0.15
N THR A 205 -3.16 6.37 1.09
CA THR A 205 -3.27 7.39 2.14
C THR A 205 -1.94 8.11 2.33
N LEU A 206 -1.99 9.43 2.51
CA LEU A 206 -0.86 10.25 2.94
C LEU A 206 -1.16 10.79 4.33
N LYS A 207 -0.14 10.82 5.18
CA LYS A 207 -0.25 11.25 6.58
C LYS A 207 0.88 12.20 6.97
N HIS A 208 0.58 13.21 7.78
CA HIS A 208 1.61 13.94 8.51
C HIS A 208 2.24 13.09 9.64
N THR A 209 3.57 13.04 9.73
CA THR A 209 4.25 12.14 10.70
C THR A 209 4.11 12.56 12.15
N ASN A 210 3.87 13.84 12.45
CA ASN A 210 3.72 14.30 13.83
C ASN A 210 2.49 13.66 14.49
N ASP A 211 2.66 13.14 15.70
CA ASP A 211 1.59 12.48 16.46
C ASP A 211 0.53 13.47 16.98
N LEU A 212 0.92 14.73 17.22
CA LEU A 212 0.07 15.79 17.78
C LEU A 212 -0.70 15.35 19.03
N ALA A 213 -0.12 14.43 19.81
CA ALA A 213 -0.73 13.81 20.97
C ALA A 213 -2.11 13.17 20.70
N GLY A 214 -2.37 12.75 19.46
CA GLY A 214 -3.66 12.22 19.04
C GLY A 214 -4.78 13.27 18.92
N GLN A 215 -4.54 14.52 19.27
CA GLN A 215 -5.52 15.62 19.26
C GLN A 215 -5.49 16.36 17.93
N THR A 216 -5.78 15.64 16.85
CA THR A 216 -5.66 16.19 15.50
C THR A 216 -6.71 17.25 15.18
N ASP A 217 -7.88 17.20 15.82
CA ASP A 217 -8.98 18.13 15.65
C ASP A 217 -8.66 19.55 16.16
N ASP A 218 -7.68 19.69 17.07
CA ASP A 218 -7.19 20.99 17.56
C ASP A 218 -6.27 21.71 16.57
N TYR A 219 -6.02 21.11 15.39
CA TYR A 219 -5.13 21.63 14.36
C TYR A 219 -5.82 21.76 13.02
N VAL A 220 -5.49 22.84 12.31
CA VAL A 220 -5.89 23.10 10.93
C VAL A 220 -4.76 22.73 10.00
N PHE A 221 -5.08 21.95 8.97
CA PHE A 221 -4.15 21.46 7.97
C PHE A 221 -4.41 22.11 6.61
N GLU A 222 -3.34 22.24 5.84
CA GLU A 222 -3.42 22.63 4.43
C GLU A 222 -2.50 21.73 3.62
N TRP A 223 -3.09 21.00 2.68
CA TRP A 223 -2.42 20.12 1.73
C TRP A 223 -2.38 20.76 0.35
N ALA A 224 -1.21 20.77 -0.25
CA ALA A 224 -0.99 21.19 -1.62
C ALA A 224 -0.48 20.01 -2.45
N THR A 225 -0.88 19.97 -3.71
CA THR A 225 -0.49 18.97 -4.69
C THR A 225 0.04 19.62 -5.97
N GLN A 226 0.94 18.93 -6.66
CA GLN A 226 1.45 19.31 -7.97
C GLN A 226 1.78 18.04 -8.76
N PRO A 227 1.43 17.94 -10.05
CA PRO A 227 1.77 16.77 -10.85
C PRO A 227 3.28 16.58 -10.97
N ALA A 228 3.74 15.34 -10.93
CA ALA A 228 5.14 15.02 -11.18
C ALA A 228 5.46 15.21 -12.67
N VAL A 229 6.39 16.12 -12.97
CA VAL A 229 6.85 16.38 -14.34
C VAL A 229 8.37 16.31 -14.38
N GLY A 230 8.92 15.45 -15.24
CA GLY A 230 10.36 15.38 -15.50
C GLY A 230 11.21 14.77 -14.37
N GLY A 231 10.60 14.13 -13.37
CA GLY A 231 11.29 13.36 -12.32
C GLY A 231 12.11 14.20 -11.34
N LEU A 232 11.96 15.53 -11.37
CA LEU A 232 12.61 16.43 -10.42
C LEU A 232 11.70 16.65 -9.20
N ILE A 233 12.32 16.72 -8.02
CA ILE A 233 11.64 17.13 -6.79
C ILE A 233 11.35 18.64 -6.93
N PRO A 234 10.07 19.08 -6.83
CA PRO A 234 9.74 20.49 -6.91
C PRO A 234 10.28 21.25 -5.70
N ASP A 235 10.48 22.56 -5.85
CA ASP A 235 10.72 23.42 -4.70
C ASP A 235 9.47 23.47 -3.80
N ARG A 236 9.70 23.72 -2.51
CA ARG A 236 8.62 23.83 -1.52
C ARG A 236 7.67 24.99 -1.88
N PRO A 237 6.36 24.87 -1.56
CA PRO A 237 5.43 25.97 -1.76
C PRO A 237 5.88 27.23 -1.01
N THR A 238 5.85 28.39 -1.69
CA THR A 238 6.22 29.69 -1.11
C THR A 238 5.02 30.45 -0.52
N GLY A 239 3.80 29.93 -0.65
CA GLY A 239 2.55 30.51 -0.18
C GLY A 239 1.32 29.76 -0.74
N GLN A 240 0.14 30.38 -0.71
CA GLN A 240 -1.06 29.84 -1.38
C GLN A 240 -1.02 30.17 -2.88
N GLY A 241 -0.47 29.28 -3.71
CA GLY A 241 -0.61 29.34 -5.16
C GLY A 241 0.55 29.95 -5.98
N GLY A 242 1.80 29.75 -5.55
CA GLY A 242 3.00 29.98 -6.37
C GLY A 242 3.63 28.65 -6.81
N ASP A 243 4.35 28.65 -7.93
CA ASP A 243 5.26 27.57 -8.37
C ASP A 243 4.63 26.27 -8.92
N GLY A 244 3.31 26.26 -9.19
CA GLY A 244 2.60 25.11 -9.77
C GLY A 244 1.84 24.25 -8.76
N TRP A 245 1.97 24.57 -7.47
CA TRP A 245 1.21 23.97 -6.38
C TRP A 245 -0.23 24.45 -6.36
N VAL A 246 -1.17 23.52 -6.19
CA VAL A 246 -2.61 23.79 -6.00
C VAL A 246 -3.10 23.12 -4.72
N SER A 247 -4.09 23.70 -4.03
CA SER A 247 -4.69 23.08 -2.85
C SER A 247 -5.36 21.76 -3.23
N TYR A 248 -5.11 20.71 -2.45
CA TYR A 248 -5.77 19.42 -2.64
C TYR A 248 -7.25 19.51 -2.23
N PRO A 249 -8.21 19.08 -3.08
CA PRO A 249 -9.62 19.07 -2.73
C PRO A 249 -9.89 18.24 -1.47
N GLY A 250 -10.57 18.82 -0.48
CA GLY A 250 -10.79 18.15 0.81
C GLY A 250 -9.56 18.09 1.72
N GLY A 251 -8.39 18.54 1.26
CA GLY A 251 -7.15 18.60 2.02
C GLY A 251 -6.94 19.89 2.80
N THR A 252 -7.99 20.63 3.14
CA THR A 252 -7.86 21.84 3.97
C THR A 252 -9.00 21.89 4.97
N GLY A 253 -8.67 21.87 6.25
CA GLY A 253 -9.67 21.80 7.32
C GLY A 253 -9.04 21.47 8.69
N GLU A 254 -9.88 21.49 9.72
CA GLU A 254 -9.57 20.99 11.06
C GLU A 254 -9.53 19.45 11.03
N GLY A 255 -8.59 18.83 11.75
CA GLY A 255 -8.50 17.37 11.86
C GLY A 255 -7.97 16.62 10.62
N VAL A 256 -7.69 17.31 9.50
CA VAL A 256 -7.28 16.68 8.23
C VAL A 256 -5.80 16.28 8.22
N THR A 257 -5.42 15.37 9.11
CA THR A 257 -4.06 14.78 9.19
C THR A 257 -3.80 13.72 8.14
N PHE A 258 -4.86 13.12 7.62
CA PHE A 258 -4.83 12.12 6.57
C PHE A 258 -5.53 12.65 5.32
N ILE A 259 -4.97 12.35 4.15
CA ILE A 259 -5.70 12.46 2.89
C ILE A 259 -5.61 11.13 2.17
N THR A 260 -6.71 10.70 1.57
CA THR A 260 -6.75 9.46 0.79
C THR A 260 -7.02 9.81 -0.66
N ILE A 261 -6.16 9.30 -1.54
CA ILE A 261 -6.37 9.31 -2.99
C ILE A 261 -7.18 8.05 -3.27
N GLU A 262 -8.39 8.23 -3.75
CA GLU A 262 -9.31 7.14 -4.07
C GLU A 262 -10.28 7.54 -5.18
N GLY A 263 -10.94 6.52 -5.74
CA GLY A 263 -11.98 6.69 -6.73
C GLY A 263 -11.48 6.75 -8.18
N PRO A 264 -12.43 6.71 -9.13
CA PRO A 264 -12.12 6.67 -10.55
C PRO A 264 -11.68 8.05 -11.03
N GLY A 265 -10.37 8.29 -11.08
CA GLY A 265 -9.85 9.58 -11.50
C GLY A 265 -8.41 9.54 -11.99
N LEU A 266 -8.04 10.56 -12.76
CA LEU A 266 -6.67 10.73 -13.27
C LEU A 266 -5.66 10.89 -12.13
N PHE A 267 -6.07 11.43 -10.98
CA PHE A 267 -5.24 11.55 -9.79
C PHE A 267 -4.74 10.18 -9.28
N THR A 268 -5.57 9.14 -9.39
CA THR A 268 -5.21 7.76 -9.03
C THR A 268 -4.16 7.18 -9.97
N LEU A 269 -4.18 7.55 -11.26
CA LEU A 269 -3.24 7.05 -12.26
C LEU A 269 -1.90 7.80 -12.29
N SER A 270 -1.94 9.11 -12.06
CA SER A 270 -0.75 9.97 -12.17
C SER A 270 0.04 10.04 -10.88
N ASP A 271 1.35 10.18 -11.01
CA ASP A 271 2.22 10.54 -9.89
C ASP A 271 2.04 12.01 -9.52
N ASN A 272 1.87 12.29 -8.22
CA ASN A 272 1.69 13.64 -7.72
C ASN A 272 2.59 13.91 -6.52
N TRP A 273 3.21 15.08 -6.50
CA TRP A 273 3.91 15.59 -5.34
C TRP A 273 2.92 16.21 -4.36
N PHE A 274 3.12 15.94 -3.07
CA PHE A 274 2.35 16.52 -1.99
C PHE A 274 3.26 17.26 -1.02
N SER A 275 2.78 18.40 -0.54
CA SER A 275 3.39 19.13 0.56
C SER A 275 2.28 19.62 1.47
N MET A 276 2.56 19.69 2.76
CA MET A 276 1.55 20.07 3.74
C MET A 276 2.13 21.04 4.76
N ARG A 277 1.24 21.78 5.42
CA ARG A 277 1.55 22.58 6.61
C ARG A 277 0.36 22.57 7.55
N TYR A 278 0.61 22.88 8.82
CA TYR A 278 -0.44 22.91 9.83
C TYR A 278 -0.25 24.10 10.77
N ARG A 279 -1.32 24.43 11.49
CA ARG A 279 -1.32 25.40 12.58
C ARG A 279 -2.35 24.99 13.63
N PRO A 280 -2.21 25.41 14.89
CA PRO A 280 -3.27 25.23 15.87
C PRO A 280 -4.53 25.98 15.43
N ALA A 281 -5.69 25.36 15.67
CA ALA A 281 -7.01 25.94 15.36
C ALA A 281 -7.28 27.17 16.24
N SER A 282 -6.90 27.10 17.52
CA SER A 282 -7.07 28.16 18.52
C SER A 282 -5.72 28.65 19.08
N ALA A 283 -5.45 29.97 19.02
CA ALA A 283 -4.19 30.54 19.54
C ALA A 283 -4.07 30.62 21.07
N SER A 284 -5.12 30.30 21.83
CA SER A 284 -5.10 30.34 23.29
C SER A 284 -4.38 29.14 23.92
N ASP A 285 -4.32 28.01 23.23
CA ASP A 285 -4.16 26.71 23.87
C ASP A 285 -2.92 25.93 23.41
N VAL A 286 -2.10 26.48 22.51
CA VAL A 286 -0.89 25.80 22.01
C VAL A 286 0.34 26.72 22.03
N VAL A 287 1.49 26.18 22.44
CA VAL A 287 2.80 26.83 22.41
C VAL A 287 3.14 27.19 20.99
N CYS A 288 3.69 28.39 20.80
CA CYS A 288 3.97 28.95 19.47
C CYS A 288 2.74 29.35 18.65
N ALA A 289 1.52 29.28 19.21
CA ALA A 289 0.32 29.73 18.55
C ALA A 289 0.21 31.26 18.59
N THR A 290 0.51 31.90 17.46
CA THR A 290 -0.29 33.06 17.06
C THR A 290 -1.14 32.60 15.89
N ASN A 291 -2.39 33.08 15.76
CA ASN A 291 -3.38 32.56 14.80
C ASN A 291 -2.87 32.46 13.34
N ASP A 292 -1.80 33.16 12.98
CA ASP A 292 -1.20 33.19 11.64
C ASP A 292 0.14 32.43 11.51
N THR A 293 0.63 31.78 12.56
CA THR A 293 1.92 31.06 12.50
C THR A 293 1.72 29.62 12.03
N TRP A 294 1.77 29.44 10.72
CA TRP A 294 1.87 28.12 10.11
C TRP A 294 3.23 27.46 10.38
N SER A 295 3.24 26.14 10.43
CA SER A 295 4.46 25.37 10.26
C SER A 295 5.09 25.68 8.90
N ARG A 296 6.37 25.36 8.74
CA ARG A 296 6.97 25.33 7.41
C ARG A 296 6.29 24.23 6.59
N TRP A 297 6.17 24.46 5.29
CA TRP A 297 5.80 23.41 4.36
C TRP A 297 6.80 22.25 4.46
N THR A 298 6.26 21.04 4.56
CA THR A 298 7.04 19.81 4.54
C THR A 298 7.83 19.66 3.25
N GLN A 299 8.87 18.83 3.28
CA GLN A 299 9.52 18.38 2.06
C GLN A 299 8.49 17.71 1.14
N PRO A 300 8.50 18.01 -0.18
CA PRO A 300 7.61 17.35 -1.12
C PRO A 300 7.78 15.84 -1.09
N GLN A 301 6.68 15.13 -0.87
CA GLN A 301 6.62 13.68 -0.89
C GLN A 301 5.89 13.20 -2.15
N LEU A 302 6.45 12.19 -2.82
CA LEU A 302 5.84 11.61 -4.01
C LEU A 302 4.75 10.62 -3.61
N ALA A 303 3.54 10.83 -4.14
CA ALA A 303 2.49 9.83 -4.17
C ALA A 303 2.49 9.19 -5.55
N GLU A 304 2.99 7.95 -5.64
CA GLU A 304 3.06 7.21 -6.89
C GLU A 304 1.67 6.78 -7.35
N GLY A 305 1.43 6.85 -8.66
CA GLY A 305 0.20 6.41 -9.29
C GLY A 305 -0.02 4.91 -9.12
N TRP A 306 -1.28 4.49 -9.07
CA TRP A 306 -1.72 3.12 -8.83
C TRP A 306 -1.00 2.09 -9.70
N VAL A 307 -0.90 2.38 -11.00
CA VAL A 307 -0.23 1.52 -11.97
C VAL A 307 1.23 1.24 -11.58
N LYS A 308 1.97 2.24 -11.10
CA LYS A 308 3.37 2.04 -10.67
C LYS A 308 3.44 1.17 -9.42
N ARG A 309 2.53 1.39 -8.48
CA ARG A 309 2.45 0.58 -7.25
C ARG A 309 2.15 -0.88 -7.56
N VAL A 310 1.20 -1.15 -8.45
CA VAL A 310 0.87 -2.52 -8.89
C VAL A 310 2.08 -3.18 -9.56
N LEU A 311 2.76 -2.49 -10.48
CA LEU A 311 3.94 -3.03 -11.16
C LEU A 311 5.16 -3.21 -10.23
N ALA A 312 5.23 -2.45 -9.15
CA ALA A 312 6.25 -2.60 -8.12
C ALA A 312 5.96 -3.82 -7.23
N GLY A 313 4.71 -3.97 -6.76
CA GLY A 313 4.31 -5.09 -5.89
C GLY A 313 4.18 -6.43 -6.63
N ILE A 314 3.62 -6.43 -7.84
CA ILE A 314 3.52 -7.61 -8.70
C ILE A 314 4.59 -7.53 -9.76
N ASN A 315 5.72 -8.16 -9.48
CA ASN A 315 6.85 -8.21 -10.40
C ASN A 315 7.40 -9.64 -10.53
N PRO A 316 8.30 -9.91 -11.51
CA PRO A 316 8.80 -11.26 -11.76
C PRO A 316 9.78 -11.82 -10.72
N PHE A 317 10.22 -11.01 -9.76
CA PHE A 317 11.33 -11.32 -8.86
C PHE A 317 10.85 -11.57 -7.43
N ASP A 318 9.86 -10.81 -6.99
CA ASP A 318 9.34 -10.87 -5.64
C ASP A 318 8.17 -11.85 -5.51
N GLN A 319 7.93 -12.33 -4.29
CA GLN A 319 6.70 -13.06 -3.98
C GLN A 319 5.53 -12.08 -4.04
N ARG A 320 4.38 -12.56 -4.57
CA ARG A 320 3.22 -11.69 -4.81
C ARG A 320 2.40 -11.37 -3.57
N PHE A 321 2.71 -12.03 -2.45
CA PHE A 321 2.11 -11.79 -1.15
C PHE A 321 3.19 -11.76 -0.07
N GLU A 322 2.99 -10.92 0.94
CA GLU A 322 3.93 -10.76 2.05
C GLU A 322 3.52 -11.59 3.28
N ASP A 323 2.22 -11.83 3.45
CA ASP A 323 1.69 -12.54 4.61
C ASP A 323 1.72 -14.07 4.39
N LEU A 324 2.73 -14.69 4.99
CA LEU A 324 2.97 -16.13 5.01
C LEU A 324 2.12 -16.89 6.05
N SER A 325 1.33 -16.20 6.87
CA SER A 325 0.55 -16.81 7.95
C SER A 325 -0.81 -17.35 7.48
N ASP A 326 -1.27 -16.90 6.32
CA ASP A 326 -2.51 -17.37 5.70
C ASP A 326 -2.34 -18.79 5.13
N PRO A 327 -3.06 -19.80 5.67
CA PRO A 327 -2.95 -21.19 5.19
C PRO A 327 -3.55 -21.41 3.80
N THR A 328 -4.31 -20.44 3.26
CA THR A 328 -4.87 -20.51 1.91
C THR A 328 -3.87 -20.08 0.84
N ARG A 329 -2.84 -19.31 1.22
CA ARG A 329 -1.81 -18.82 0.29
C ARG A 329 -0.72 -19.85 0.11
N THR A 330 -0.37 -20.12 -1.15
CA THR A 330 0.70 -21.06 -1.48
C THR A 330 1.92 -20.31 -1.99
N ILE A 331 3.09 -20.58 -1.41
CA ILE A 331 4.35 -19.99 -1.86
C ILE A 331 4.50 -20.20 -3.37
N ASN A 332 4.75 -19.11 -4.10
CA ASN A 332 4.96 -19.20 -5.53
C ASN A 332 6.29 -19.93 -5.80
N THR A 333 6.18 -21.15 -6.34
CA THR A 333 7.31 -22.02 -6.70
C THR A 333 7.78 -21.85 -8.14
N GLN A 334 7.16 -20.93 -8.90
CA GLN A 334 7.54 -20.67 -10.28
C GLN A 334 8.89 -19.94 -10.32
N VAL A 335 9.92 -20.65 -10.82
CA VAL A 335 11.30 -20.16 -10.85
C VAL A 335 11.66 -19.49 -12.19
N ASN A 336 10.88 -19.73 -13.27
CA ASN A 336 11.23 -19.23 -14.60
C ASN A 336 10.31 -18.09 -15.08
N MET A 337 10.89 -17.15 -15.84
CA MET A 337 10.18 -15.99 -16.39
C MET A 337 9.03 -16.37 -17.33
N ILE A 338 9.14 -17.50 -18.02
CA ILE A 338 8.11 -17.98 -18.96
C ILE A 338 6.84 -18.43 -18.22
N SER A 339 6.98 -19.14 -17.10
CA SER A 339 5.84 -19.56 -16.27
C SER A 339 5.21 -18.37 -15.55
N GLN A 340 6.05 -17.45 -15.04
CA GLN A 340 5.58 -16.21 -14.41
C GLN A 340 4.79 -15.33 -15.39
N ALA A 341 5.22 -15.23 -16.66
CA ALA A 341 4.48 -14.51 -17.69
C ALA A 341 3.04 -15.06 -17.86
N GLY A 342 2.88 -16.37 -17.75
CA GLY A 342 1.61 -17.08 -17.85
C GLY A 342 1.03 -17.11 -19.26
N PRO A 343 -0.25 -17.49 -19.39
CA PRO A 343 -0.90 -17.59 -20.70
C PRO A 343 -1.20 -16.21 -21.30
N ARG A 344 -1.70 -16.22 -22.53
CA ARG A 344 -2.22 -15.03 -23.19
C ARG A 344 -3.46 -14.53 -22.43
N TRP A 345 -3.61 -13.21 -22.34
CA TRP A 345 -4.83 -12.58 -21.86
C TRP A 345 -6.05 -12.92 -22.75
N GLU A 346 -7.05 -13.56 -22.15
CA GLU A 346 -8.34 -13.90 -22.79
C GLU A 346 -9.51 -13.04 -22.32
N GLY A 347 -9.28 -12.21 -21.30
CA GLY A 347 -10.28 -11.35 -20.69
C GLY A 347 -9.80 -10.83 -19.35
N SER A 348 -10.46 -9.78 -18.86
CA SER A 348 -10.11 -9.17 -17.57
C SER A 348 -10.24 -10.18 -16.44
N VAL A 349 -9.18 -10.30 -15.64
CA VAL A 349 -9.16 -11.14 -14.44
C VAL A 349 -9.62 -10.35 -13.22
N ALA A 350 -9.94 -11.04 -12.13
CA ALA A 350 -10.30 -10.36 -10.89
C ALA A 350 -9.06 -9.72 -10.26
N LEU A 351 -9.11 -8.42 -9.99
CA LEU A 351 -8.04 -7.68 -9.32
C LEU A 351 -8.28 -7.67 -7.80
N ASN A 352 -8.13 -8.83 -7.17
CA ASN A 352 -8.17 -8.98 -5.72
C ASN A 352 -6.94 -9.76 -5.23
N CYS A 353 -6.61 -9.60 -3.95
CA CYS A 353 -5.40 -10.21 -3.40
C CYS A 353 -5.53 -11.70 -3.09
N ASP A 354 -6.73 -12.27 -3.14
CA ASP A 354 -6.94 -13.70 -2.93
C ASP A 354 -6.59 -14.52 -4.18
N SER A 355 -6.88 -13.99 -5.37
CA SER A 355 -6.64 -14.64 -6.66
C SER A 355 -5.35 -14.19 -7.36
N VAL A 356 -4.49 -13.43 -6.68
CA VAL A 356 -3.27 -12.85 -7.27
C VAL A 356 -2.28 -13.91 -7.79
N ASP A 357 -2.28 -15.09 -7.17
CA ASP A 357 -1.41 -16.22 -7.55
C ASP A 357 -2.00 -17.11 -8.64
N ASP A 358 -3.30 -16.97 -8.94
CA ASP A 358 -3.98 -17.82 -9.93
C ASP A 358 -3.67 -17.41 -11.38
N PHE A 359 -3.18 -16.18 -11.59
CA PHE A 359 -3.03 -15.58 -12.92
C PHE A 359 -1.57 -15.31 -13.31
N GLY A 360 -1.29 -15.29 -14.62
CA GLY A 360 0.00 -14.86 -15.15
C GLY A 360 0.24 -13.35 -15.08
N LEU A 361 1.50 -12.92 -15.15
CA LEU A 361 1.83 -11.49 -15.24
C LEU A 361 1.22 -10.82 -16.47
N ILE A 362 1.13 -11.51 -17.62
CA ILE A 362 0.49 -10.97 -18.82
C ILE A 362 -0.99 -10.70 -18.57
N GLU A 363 -1.69 -11.64 -17.93
CA GLU A 363 -3.12 -11.52 -17.65
C GLU A 363 -3.40 -10.36 -16.69
N ILE A 364 -2.59 -10.24 -15.63
CA ILE A 364 -2.69 -9.17 -14.64
C ILE A 364 -2.37 -7.81 -15.28
N TYR A 365 -1.25 -7.68 -15.98
CA TYR A 365 -0.82 -6.41 -16.55
C TYR A 365 -1.75 -5.93 -17.67
N GLU A 366 -2.30 -6.82 -18.50
CA GLU A 366 -3.34 -6.45 -19.49
C GLU A 366 -4.60 -5.98 -18.79
N THR A 367 -5.02 -6.63 -17.71
CA THR A 367 -6.21 -6.22 -16.95
C THR A 367 -6.02 -4.85 -16.30
N VAL A 368 -4.84 -4.61 -15.70
CA VAL A 368 -4.46 -3.29 -15.15
C VAL A 368 -4.40 -2.24 -16.25
N TYR A 369 -3.86 -2.59 -17.42
CA TYR A 369 -3.83 -1.70 -18.58
C TYR A 369 -5.24 -1.31 -19.04
N GLN A 370 -6.16 -2.27 -19.20
CA GLN A 370 -7.54 -1.98 -19.57
C GLN A 370 -8.23 -1.10 -18.52
N ARG A 371 -8.04 -1.39 -17.23
CA ARG A 371 -8.56 -0.56 -16.15
C ARG A 371 -8.01 0.87 -16.19
N ALA A 372 -6.72 1.05 -16.45
CA ALA A 372 -6.11 2.37 -16.59
C ALA A 372 -6.57 3.12 -17.85
N VAL A 373 -6.83 2.42 -18.95
CA VAL A 373 -7.45 2.97 -20.16
C VAL A 373 -8.85 3.49 -19.86
N ASP A 374 -9.68 2.71 -19.16
CA ASP A 374 -11.04 3.09 -18.78
C ASP A 374 -11.08 4.34 -17.86
N LEU A 375 -10.06 4.54 -17.05
CA LEU A 375 -9.91 5.71 -16.17
C LEU A 375 -9.39 6.97 -16.88
N SER A 376 -8.92 6.86 -18.13
CA SER A 376 -8.27 7.97 -18.86
C SER A 376 -8.86 8.20 -20.25
N ILE A 377 -8.28 7.59 -21.28
CA ILE A 377 -8.65 7.79 -22.70
C ILE A 377 -9.93 7.05 -23.10
N GLY A 378 -10.27 5.97 -22.37
CA GLY A 378 -11.49 5.17 -22.54
C GLY A 378 -12.66 5.65 -21.68
N ALA A 379 -12.43 6.66 -20.82
CA ALA A 379 -13.47 7.21 -19.96
C ALA A 379 -14.61 7.83 -20.78
N PRO A 380 -15.84 7.95 -20.22
CA PRO A 380 -16.98 8.56 -20.92
C PRO A 380 -16.70 9.96 -21.47
N ILE A 381 -15.80 10.69 -20.81
CA ILE A 381 -15.19 11.92 -21.32
C ILE A 381 -13.69 11.64 -21.42
N PRO A 382 -13.14 11.35 -22.61
CA PRO A 382 -11.73 11.12 -22.78
C PRO A 382 -10.92 12.35 -22.38
N VAL A 383 -9.90 12.16 -21.53
CA VAL A 383 -8.99 13.22 -21.12
C VAL A 383 -7.58 12.84 -21.53
N ASP A 384 -6.95 13.70 -22.34
CA ASP A 384 -5.52 13.61 -22.63
C ASP A 384 -4.74 14.34 -21.53
N TYR A 385 -4.09 13.56 -20.67
CA TYR A 385 -3.33 14.08 -19.54
C TYR A 385 -1.94 13.42 -19.51
N PRO A 386 -0.85 14.17 -19.81
CA PRO A 386 0.48 13.58 -19.98
C PRO A 386 0.95 12.71 -18.81
N PRO A 387 0.78 13.10 -17.53
CA PRO A 387 1.18 12.24 -16.41
C PRO A 387 0.43 10.90 -16.33
N ALA A 388 -0.84 10.83 -16.76
CA ALA A 388 -1.56 9.57 -16.85
C ALA A 388 -1.12 8.74 -18.08
N ASN A 389 -0.79 9.41 -19.19
CA ASN A 389 -0.25 8.74 -20.39
C ASN A 389 1.09 8.06 -20.09
N ASP A 390 1.92 8.65 -19.24
CA ASP A 390 3.19 8.04 -18.80
C ASP A 390 2.96 6.72 -18.05
N ALA A 391 1.91 6.62 -17.24
CA ALA A 391 1.53 5.38 -16.56
C ALA A 391 1.06 4.30 -17.56
N LEU A 392 0.26 4.67 -18.57
CA LEU A 392 -0.15 3.76 -19.64
C LEU A 392 1.05 3.26 -20.46
N LEU A 393 1.96 4.18 -20.81
CA LEU A 393 3.19 3.84 -21.52
C LEU A 393 4.04 2.88 -20.70
N LEU A 394 4.13 3.06 -19.38
CA LEU A 394 4.87 2.16 -18.50
C LEU A 394 4.34 0.72 -18.57
N VAL A 395 3.03 0.50 -18.39
CA VAL A 395 2.45 -0.86 -18.44
C VAL A 395 2.61 -1.46 -19.83
N SER A 396 2.36 -0.66 -20.88
CA SER A 396 2.51 -1.14 -22.26
C SER A 396 3.96 -1.58 -22.57
N SER A 397 4.95 -0.89 -22.00
CA SER A 397 6.36 -1.28 -22.16
C SER A 397 6.67 -2.60 -21.45
N LYS A 398 6.14 -2.81 -20.23
CA LYS A 398 6.28 -4.09 -19.49
C LYS A 398 5.61 -5.25 -20.22
N LEU A 399 4.43 -5.03 -20.78
CA LEU A 399 3.75 -6.03 -21.62
C LEU A 399 4.56 -6.35 -22.87
N ALA A 400 5.08 -5.34 -23.56
CA ALA A 400 5.93 -5.54 -24.74
C ALA A 400 7.20 -6.33 -24.41
N ASP A 401 7.82 -6.09 -23.25
CA ASP A 401 8.98 -6.85 -22.76
C ASP A 401 8.62 -8.32 -22.49
N LEU A 402 7.48 -8.60 -21.85
CA LEU A 402 7.01 -9.97 -21.60
C LEU A 402 6.72 -10.72 -22.90
N TYR A 403 6.02 -10.10 -23.84
CA TYR A 403 5.77 -10.70 -25.16
C TYR A 403 7.05 -10.86 -25.97
N GLY A 404 7.98 -9.91 -25.87
CA GLY A 404 9.30 -9.97 -26.49
C GLY A 404 10.13 -11.13 -25.93
N LEU A 405 10.08 -11.36 -24.61
CA LEU A 405 10.71 -12.50 -23.95
C LEU A 405 10.15 -13.82 -24.49
N LEU A 406 8.82 -13.98 -24.51
CA LEU A 406 8.18 -15.19 -25.05
C LEU A 406 8.51 -15.42 -26.53
N GLY A 407 8.55 -14.35 -27.33
CA GLY A 407 8.92 -14.42 -28.74
C GLY A 407 10.38 -14.82 -28.96
N ASN A 408 11.30 -14.28 -28.17
CA ASN A 408 12.72 -14.62 -28.24
C ASN A 408 12.99 -16.07 -27.81
N GLU A 409 12.30 -16.55 -26.77
CA GLU A 409 12.38 -17.95 -26.33
C GLU A 409 11.85 -18.90 -27.41
N ALA A 410 10.70 -18.58 -28.02
CA ALA A 410 10.17 -19.36 -29.14
C ALA A 410 11.11 -19.37 -30.35
N PHE A 411 11.76 -18.24 -30.66
CA PHE A 411 12.75 -18.17 -31.72
C PHE A 411 14.01 -18.99 -31.42
N ALA A 412 14.51 -18.94 -30.17
CA ALA A 412 15.66 -19.71 -29.74
C ALA A 412 15.39 -21.22 -29.83
N ASP A 413 14.24 -21.68 -29.33
CA ASP A 413 13.80 -23.08 -29.43
C ASP A 413 13.68 -23.55 -30.89
N ALA A 414 13.08 -22.72 -31.76
CA ALA A 414 13.01 -23.02 -33.19
C ALA A 414 14.38 -23.05 -33.89
N SER A 415 15.38 -22.35 -33.34
CA SER A 415 16.73 -22.29 -33.91
C SER A 415 17.65 -23.44 -33.48
N ASP A 416 17.31 -24.16 -32.40
CA ASP A 416 18.05 -25.32 -31.91
C ASP A 416 17.30 -26.63 -32.25
N PRO A 417 17.52 -27.21 -33.45
CA PRO A 417 16.91 -28.49 -33.76
C PRO A 417 17.50 -29.55 -32.80
N THR A 418 16.64 -30.11 -31.95
CA THR A 418 16.94 -31.23 -31.03
C THR A 418 17.46 -32.51 -31.70
N ILE A 419 17.71 -32.46 -33.02
CA ILE A 419 18.33 -33.51 -33.82
C ILE A 419 19.78 -33.07 -34.18
N SER A 420 20.75 -33.73 -33.55
CA SER A 420 22.18 -33.62 -33.86
C SER A 420 22.45 -33.91 -35.35
N PHE A 421 22.90 -32.89 -36.09
CA PHE A 421 23.55 -33.08 -37.39
C PHE A 421 24.91 -33.78 -37.19
N GLY A 422 25.02 -35.03 -37.64
CA GLY A 422 26.25 -35.82 -37.54
C GLY A 422 27.41 -35.18 -38.30
N ILE A 423 28.56 -35.04 -37.64
CA ILE A 423 29.78 -34.37 -38.16
C ILE A 423 30.68 -35.31 -38.97
N SER A 424 30.20 -36.51 -39.36
CA SER A 424 31.01 -37.47 -40.12
C SER A 424 30.77 -37.35 -41.62
N SER A 425 31.85 -37.08 -42.35
CA SER A 425 31.95 -36.91 -43.80
C SER A 425 31.66 -38.16 -44.65
N ASP A 426 30.94 -39.14 -44.12
CA ASP A 426 30.48 -40.30 -44.89
C ASP A 426 29.01 -40.08 -45.26
N GLU A 427 28.80 -39.74 -46.53
CA GLU A 427 27.52 -39.56 -47.21
C GLU A 427 26.75 -40.88 -47.33
N THR A 428 26.36 -41.47 -46.20
CA THR A 428 25.29 -42.47 -46.13
C THR A 428 24.15 -41.91 -45.32
N PHE A 429 23.38 -41.06 -45.99
CA PHE A 429 21.96 -40.85 -45.72
C PHE A 429 21.27 -42.21 -45.58
N LEU A 430 21.10 -42.67 -44.35
CA LEU A 430 20.06 -43.64 -43.99
C LEU A 430 19.14 -42.83 -43.08
N GLN A 431 18.01 -42.34 -43.58
CA GLN A 431 16.72 -42.99 -43.32
C GLN A 431 16.56 -43.55 -41.88
N ALA A 432 17.08 -42.82 -40.90
CA ALA A 432 16.67 -42.90 -39.51
C ALA A 432 15.92 -41.62 -39.14
N VAL A 433 15.09 -41.12 -40.04
CA VAL A 433 13.83 -40.50 -39.60
C VAL A 433 12.92 -41.69 -39.30
N THR A 434 13.10 -42.30 -38.12
CA THR A 434 12.24 -43.41 -37.65
C THR A 434 10.90 -42.92 -37.12
N SER A 435 10.68 -41.60 -37.13
CA SER A 435 9.42 -40.98 -36.75
C SER A 435 8.80 -40.33 -37.98
N VAL A 436 7.58 -40.74 -38.31
CA VAL A 436 6.51 -39.83 -38.74
C VAL A 436 6.80 -38.44 -38.15
N HIS A 437 6.91 -37.40 -38.98
CA HIS A 437 7.17 -36.03 -38.49
C HIS A 437 6.11 -35.65 -37.46
N ALA A 438 6.47 -34.85 -36.45
CA ALA A 438 5.72 -34.79 -35.18
C ALA A 438 4.24 -34.42 -35.35
N PHE A 439 3.91 -33.76 -36.47
CA PHE A 439 2.56 -33.31 -36.81
C PHE A 439 2.02 -33.83 -38.16
N GLU A 440 2.44 -35.00 -38.63
CA GLU A 440 2.05 -35.58 -39.96
C GLU A 440 0.55 -35.67 -40.25
N ASN A 441 -0.31 -35.72 -39.23
CA ASN A 441 -1.77 -35.71 -39.38
C ASN A 441 -2.40 -34.30 -39.29
N MET A 442 -1.60 -33.29 -39.02
CA MET A 442 -1.99 -31.88 -38.86
C MET A 442 -1.36 -30.98 -39.92
N THR A 443 -0.22 -31.34 -40.50
CA THR A 443 0.44 -30.61 -41.58
C THR A 443 0.65 -31.53 -42.79
N SER A 444 0.59 -30.98 -44.01
CA SER A 444 0.68 -31.78 -45.24
C SER A 444 2.11 -32.18 -45.60
N SER A 445 3.10 -31.58 -44.96
CA SER A 445 4.52 -31.84 -45.18
C SER A 445 5.38 -31.31 -44.04
N LEU A 446 6.60 -31.85 -43.92
CA LEU A 446 7.63 -31.34 -43.00
C LEU A 446 7.91 -29.84 -43.20
N THR A 447 7.85 -29.34 -44.45
CA THR A 447 8.04 -27.90 -44.71
C THR A 447 6.91 -27.05 -44.14
N GLU A 448 5.68 -27.55 -44.16
CA GLU A 448 4.54 -26.87 -43.53
C GLU A 448 4.60 -26.94 -42.01
N GLU A 449 5.09 -28.05 -41.44
CA GLU A 449 5.41 -28.17 -40.01
C GLU A 449 6.43 -27.11 -39.58
N GLU A 450 7.59 -27.05 -40.24
CA GLU A 450 8.64 -26.06 -39.94
C GLU A 450 8.13 -24.62 -40.08
N LEU A 451 7.34 -24.34 -41.12
CA LEU A 451 6.78 -23.01 -41.33
C LEU A 451 5.73 -22.66 -40.26
N ALA A 452 4.92 -23.62 -39.83
CA ALA A 452 3.93 -23.45 -38.78
C ALA A 452 4.58 -23.33 -37.39
N LEU A 453 5.72 -24.00 -37.15
CA LEU A 453 6.52 -23.80 -35.94
C LEU A 453 7.14 -22.39 -35.89
N LEU A 454 7.58 -21.86 -37.03
CA LEU A 454 8.18 -20.53 -37.10
C LEU A 454 7.19 -19.35 -37.04
N ARG A 455 6.00 -19.47 -37.63
CA ARG A 455 5.05 -18.34 -37.75
C ARG A 455 3.68 -18.58 -37.14
N GLY A 456 3.44 -19.78 -36.60
CA GLY A 456 2.11 -20.28 -36.28
C GLY A 456 1.36 -20.84 -37.51
N ARG A 457 0.41 -21.72 -37.23
CA ARG A 457 -0.57 -22.25 -38.18
C ARG A 457 -1.62 -21.19 -38.52
N ASP A 458 -2.19 -21.29 -39.71
CA ASP A 458 -3.35 -20.49 -40.12
C ASP A 458 -4.69 -21.09 -39.67
N ASP A 459 -5.79 -20.36 -39.84
CA ASP A 459 -7.13 -20.76 -39.36
C ASP A 459 -7.85 -21.77 -40.28
N ARG A 460 -7.10 -22.52 -41.10
CA ARG A 460 -7.69 -23.45 -42.07
C ARG A 460 -8.04 -24.82 -41.50
N LEU A 461 -7.47 -25.15 -40.34
CA LEU A 461 -7.57 -26.46 -39.72
C LEU A 461 -8.18 -26.34 -38.32
N ALA A 462 -9.03 -27.29 -37.95
CA ALA A 462 -9.56 -27.38 -36.59
C ALA A 462 -8.44 -27.80 -35.60
N PRO A 463 -8.51 -27.41 -34.32
CA PRO A 463 -9.36 -26.36 -33.77
C PRO A 463 -8.96 -24.96 -34.31
N PRO A 464 -9.86 -23.97 -34.40
CA PRO A 464 -9.51 -22.62 -34.86
C PRO A 464 -8.31 -22.02 -34.13
N VAL A 465 -7.57 -21.12 -34.78
CA VAL A 465 -6.39 -20.46 -34.19
C VAL A 465 -6.71 -19.51 -33.03
N THR A 466 -7.99 -19.35 -32.72
CA THR A 466 -8.50 -18.61 -31.57
C THR A 466 -8.85 -19.51 -30.38
N THR A 467 -8.67 -20.83 -30.49
CA THR A 467 -9.11 -21.78 -29.47
C THR A 467 -8.06 -21.96 -28.37
N PRO A 468 -8.35 -21.61 -27.10
CA PRO A 468 -7.45 -21.91 -26.00
C PRO A 468 -7.33 -23.41 -25.75
N PRO A 469 -6.18 -23.89 -25.22
CA PRO A 469 -4.92 -23.17 -24.97
C PRO A 469 -3.96 -23.18 -26.18
N VAL A 470 -4.42 -23.62 -27.35
CA VAL A 470 -3.57 -23.98 -28.50
C VAL A 470 -3.29 -22.78 -29.39
N TYR A 471 -4.31 -21.96 -29.67
CA TYR A 471 -4.25 -20.83 -30.60
C TYR A 471 -3.61 -21.19 -31.96
N ASN A 472 -2.65 -20.38 -32.42
CA ASN A 472 -1.90 -20.58 -33.66
C ASN A 472 -0.81 -21.67 -33.55
N ARG A 473 -0.72 -22.41 -32.44
CA ARG A 473 0.25 -23.51 -32.28
C ARG A 473 -0.30 -24.81 -32.88
N LEU A 474 0.60 -25.75 -33.17
CA LEU A 474 0.24 -27.10 -33.56
C LEU A 474 -0.19 -27.90 -32.32
N VAL A 475 -1.30 -28.64 -32.41
CA VAL A 475 -1.76 -29.52 -31.33
C VAL A 475 -1.05 -30.85 -31.43
N TRP A 476 -0.55 -31.35 -30.31
CA TRP A 476 -0.02 -32.70 -30.26
C TRP A 476 -1.16 -33.73 -30.35
N ASN A 477 -1.23 -34.47 -31.46
CA ASN A 477 -2.25 -35.50 -31.65
C ASN A 477 -1.70 -36.87 -31.22
N PHE A 478 -1.78 -37.20 -29.92
CA PHE A 478 -1.43 -38.52 -29.41
C PHE A 478 -2.53 -39.59 -29.58
N SER A 479 -3.72 -39.23 -30.06
CA SER A 479 -4.92 -40.07 -29.86
C SER A 479 -5.67 -40.49 -31.13
N ARG A 480 -5.38 -39.89 -32.29
CA ARG A 480 -6.06 -40.20 -33.55
C ARG A 480 -5.05 -40.55 -34.64
N ASP A 481 -5.11 -41.81 -35.09
CA ASP A 481 -4.33 -42.39 -36.20
C ASP A 481 -4.75 -41.77 -37.55
N LEU A 482 -4.07 -42.18 -38.63
CA LEU A 482 -4.28 -41.74 -40.01
C LEU A 482 -5.77 -41.71 -40.42
N GLY A 483 -6.33 -40.51 -40.56
CA GLY A 483 -7.62 -40.27 -41.21
C GLY A 483 -8.81 -39.96 -40.30
N GLU A 484 -8.63 -39.87 -38.98
CA GLU A 484 -9.67 -39.35 -38.10
C GLU A 484 -9.49 -37.84 -37.91
N VAL A 485 -10.33 -37.08 -38.61
CA VAL A 485 -10.38 -35.61 -38.53
C VAL A 485 -10.55 -35.17 -37.08
N ALA A 486 -9.81 -34.13 -36.66
CA ALA A 486 -10.05 -33.42 -35.40
C ALA A 486 -11.47 -32.84 -35.38
#